data_AF-Q8XRE9-F1
#
_entry.id   AF-Q8XRE9-F1
#
_cell.length_a   1.000
_cell.length_b   1.000
_cell.length_c   1.000
_cell.angle_alpha   90.00
_cell.angle_beta   90.00
_cell.angle_gamma   90.00
#
_symmetry.space_group_name_H-M   'P 1'
#
loop_
_entity.id
_entity.type
_entity.pdbx_description
1 polymer ?
#
loop_
_entity_poly.entity_id
_entity_poly.type
_entity_poly.pdbx_seq_one_letter_code
_entity_poly.pdbx_strand_id
1 'polypeptide(L)'
;MAYSVPLPLRPSLTALVNALLPLASWLETKRYVPDPSSLIPPASPLPWRTGPVSLDADSLALISAFEAWVDDDATNEALAPRWLMLKARPTAFFPYQVSSVPAWRAARGLSPDAAFAPFTGPGANMSYLLARPGASADPGDSVPRARYYDQGFTLLQSAIDQAGGPITDWAAFANALLSNAVAAWPATAVVSSSLFIKRLTCDLLIACMDQQNPALAGRDPIWLRAVLIEAGENRHRGNEYGPAQTAVAVVGVLDTLASLPQA
;
A
#
# COMPACT_ATOMS: atom_id res chain seq x y z
N MET A 1 0.76 11.93 18.36
CA MET A 1 0.54 10.54 18.79
C MET A 1 0.68 9.69 17.54
N ALA A 2 1.43 8.59 17.61
CA ALA A 2 1.54 7.69 16.47
C ALA A 2 0.15 7.12 16.13
N TYR A 3 -0.16 7.00 14.84
CA TYR A 3 -1.40 6.38 14.41
C TYR A 3 -1.46 4.90 14.85
N SER A 4 -2.61 4.45 15.33
CA SER A 4 -2.82 3.06 15.74
C SER A 4 -4.25 2.60 15.48
N VAL A 5 -4.40 1.40 14.95
CA VAL A 5 -5.69 0.70 14.87
C VAL A 5 -6.25 0.52 16.29
N PRO A 6 -7.56 0.72 16.51
CA PRO A 6 -8.18 0.46 17.80
C PRO A 6 -7.86 -0.96 18.31
N LEU A 7 -7.39 -1.07 19.56
CA LEU A 7 -6.96 -2.34 20.16
C LEU A 7 -8.03 -3.47 20.07
N PRO A 8 -9.33 -3.21 20.31
CA PRO A 8 -10.35 -4.26 20.17
C PRO A 8 -10.51 -4.76 18.73
N LEU A 9 -10.24 -3.92 17.74
CA LEU A 9 -10.39 -4.23 16.33
C LEU A 9 -9.20 -5.03 15.78
N ARG A 10 -8.01 -4.90 16.38
CA ARG A 10 -6.76 -5.48 15.84
C ARG A 10 -6.85 -6.99 15.54
N PRO A 11 -7.36 -7.86 16.42
CA PRO A 11 -7.45 -9.30 16.12
C PRO A 11 -8.38 -9.61 14.95
N SER A 12 -9.54 -8.95 14.91
CA SER A 12 -10.50 -9.07 13.81
C SER A 12 -9.94 -8.53 12.51
N LEU A 13 -9.19 -7.43 12.57
CA LEU A 13 -8.50 -6.87 11.41
C LEU A 13 -7.43 -7.84 10.91
N THR A 14 -6.61 -8.44 11.78
CA THR A 14 -5.63 -9.48 11.39
C THR A 14 -6.31 -10.63 10.64
N ALA A 15 -7.41 -11.15 11.18
CA ALA A 15 -8.15 -12.24 10.55
C ALA A 15 -8.74 -11.83 9.18
N LEU A 16 -9.29 -10.62 9.09
CA LEU A 16 -9.77 -10.05 7.83
C LEU A 16 -8.63 -9.88 6.81
N VAL A 17 -7.47 -9.37 7.23
CA VAL A 17 -6.31 -9.21 6.35
C VAL A 17 -5.84 -10.55 5.81
N ASN A 18 -5.78 -11.59 6.64
CA ASN A 18 -5.44 -12.94 6.18
C ASN A 18 -6.45 -13.52 5.19
N ALA A 19 -7.72 -13.12 5.27
CA ALA A 19 -8.73 -13.49 4.28
C ALA A 19 -8.61 -12.69 2.97
N LEU A 20 -8.25 -11.40 3.05
CA LEU A 20 -8.05 -10.53 1.88
C LEU A 20 -6.76 -10.86 1.13
N LEU A 21 -5.71 -11.22 1.86
CA LEU A 21 -4.39 -11.57 1.38
C LEU A 21 -4.01 -12.96 1.92
N PRO A 22 -4.56 -14.05 1.36
CA PRO A 22 -4.33 -15.41 1.83
C PRO A 22 -2.95 -15.92 1.40
N LEU A 23 -1.88 -15.28 1.89
CA LEU A 23 -0.50 -15.52 1.46
C LEU A 23 -0.02 -16.94 1.78
N ALA A 24 -0.40 -17.49 2.94
CA ALA A 24 -0.09 -18.87 3.31
C ALA A 24 -0.68 -19.87 2.29
N SER A 25 -1.97 -19.75 1.98
CA SER A 25 -2.61 -20.60 0.95
C SER A 25 -2.03 -20.33 -0.44
N TRP A 26 -1.72 -19.08 -0.76
CA TRP A 26 -1.07 -18.73 -2.02
C TRP A 26 0.24 -19.48 -2.18
N LEU A 27 1.10 -19.56 -1.16
CA LEU A 27 2.36 -20.30 -1.20
C LEU A 27 2.21 -21.76 -1.61
N GLU A 28 1.18 -22.44 -1.09
CA GLU A 28 0.91 -23.86 -1.36
C GLU A 28 0.54 -24.10 -2.84
N THR A 29 -0.06 -23.10 -3.50
CA THR A 29 -0.47 -23.22 -4.91
C THR A 29 0.68 -23.01 -5.90
N LYS A 30 1.87 -22.63 -5.41
CA LYS A 30 2.95 -22.17 -6.29
C LYS A 30 3.72 -23.34 -6.87
N ARG A 31 3.82 -23.32 -8.20
CA ARG A 31 4.72 -24.20 -8.95
C ARG A 31 6.18 -23.76 -8.85
N TYR A 32 6.41 -22.46 -8.74
CA TYR A 32 7.73 -21.90 -8.53
C TYR A 32 8.13 -22.03 -7.04
N VAL A 33 9.27 -22.65 -6.81
CA VAL A 33 9.95 -22.70 -5.51
C VAL A 33 11.25 -21.92 -5.66
N PRO A 34 11.41 -20.77 -4.96
CA PRO A 34 12.65 -20.00 -5.05
C PRO A 34 13.83 -20.82 -4.52
N ASP A 35 14.93 -20.84 -5.26
CA ASP A 35 16.20 -21.42 -4.80
C ASP A 35 16.91 -20.39 -3.89
N PRO A 36 17.08 -20.65 -2.58
CA PRO A 36 17.70 -19.72 -1.64
C PRO A 36 19.12 -19.30 -2.02
N SER A 37 19.84 -20.18 -2.74
CA SER A 37 21.22 -19.92 -3.17
C SER A 37 21.29 -18.91 -4.34
N SER A 38 20.21 -18.78 -5.10
CA SER A 38 20.09 -17.85 -6.24
C SER A 38 19.61 -16.44 -5.85
N LEU A 39 19.31 -16.23 -4.56
CA LEU A 39 18.79 -14.97 -4.05
C LEU A 39 19.89 -13.90 -3.90
N ILE A 40 19.52 -12.62 -3.90
CA ILE A 40 20.45 -11.51 -3.67
C ILE A 40 20.07 -10.76 -2.40
N PRO A 41 20.86 -10.81 -1.30
CA PRO A 41 21.95 -11.76 -1.06
C PRO A 41 21.45 -13.21 -0.93
N PRO A 42 22.34 -14.20 -1.13
CA PRO A 42 22.02 -15.60 -0.88
C PRO A 42 21.59 -15.80 0.57
N ALA A 43 20.67 -16.72 0.80
CA ALA A 43 20.13 -16.99 2.13
C ALA A 43 20.15 -18.47 2.47
N SER A 44 20.16 -18.75 3.78
CA SER A 44 19.79 -20.06 4.34
C SER A 44 18.31 -20.39 4.00
N PRO A 45 17.79 -21.60 4.31
CA PRO A 45 16.44 -22.00 3.92
C PRO A 45 15.38 -20.94 4.26
N LEU A 46 14.49 -20.65 3.30
CA LEU A 46 13.46 -19.63 3.45
C LEU A 46 12.55 -19.97 4.65
N PRO A 47 12.59 -19.18 5.74
CA PRO A 47 12.00 -19.59 7.01
C PRO A 47 10.47 -19.69 6.94
N TRP A 48 9.82 -18.95 6.04
CA TRP A 48 8.37 -19.04 5.82
C TRP A 48 7.92 -20.27 5.02
N ARG A 49 8.85 -21.02 4.42
CA ARG A 49 8.56 -22.28 3.71
C ARG A 49 8.90 -23.51 4.51
N THR A 50 9.97 -23.47 5.30
CA THR A 50 10.49 -24.66 6.02
C THR A 50 10.42 -24.52 7.55
N GLY A 51 10.16 -23.31 8.05
CA GLY A 51 10.08 -23.01 9.47
C GLY A 51 8.66 -23.12 10.04
N PRO A 52 8.52 -22.85 11.35
CA PRO A 52 7.25 -22.97 12.06
C PRO A 52 6.26 -21.82 11.80
N VAL A 53 6.67 -20.78 11.07
CA VAL A 53 5.89 -19.57 10.81
C VAL A 53 5.74 -19.42 9.31
N SER A 54 4.53 -19.20 8.78
CA SER A 54 4.26 -19.00 7.35
C SER A 54 4.19 -17.51 6.97
N LEU A 55 3.77 -17.19 5.75
CA LEU A 55 3.42 -15.82 5.35
C LEU A 55 1.97 -15.50 5.73
N ASP A 56 1.81 -14.61 6.69
CA ASP A 56 0.53 -14.10 7.15
C ASP A 56 0.69 -12.66 7.65
N ALA A 57 -0.42 -12.03 8.04
CA ALA A 57 -0.45 -10.64 8.49
C ALA A 57 0.42 -10.37 9.73
N ASP A 58 0.55 -11.35 10.64
CA ASP A 58 1.31 -11.20 11.87
C ASP A 58 2.80 -11.44 11.63
N SER A 59 3.16 -12.45 10.84
CA SER A 59 4.55 -12.78 10.53
C SER A 59 5.22 -11.68 9.72
N LEU A 60 4.46 -10.98 8.87
CA LEU A 60 4.90 -9.82 8.10
C LEU A 60 4.64 -8.49 8.83
N ALA A 61 4.07 -8.51 10.04
CA ALA A 61 3.71 -7.32 10.80
C ALA A 61 2.93 -6.27 9.97
N LEU A 62 2.00 -6.72 9.11
CA LEU A 62 1.35 -5.89 8.09
C LEU A 62 0.55 -4.73 8.69
N ILE A 63 -0.16 -4.99 9.79
CA ILE A 63 -0.93 -3.94 10.48
C ILE A 63 0.02 -2.87 11.04
N SER A 64 1.13 -3.27 11.65
CA SER A 64 2.12 -2.34 12.19
C SER A 64 2.82 -1.54 11.09
N ALA A 65 3.11 -2.18 9.95
CA ALA A 65 3.67 -1.53 8.77
C ALA A 65 2.72 -0.48 8.20
N PHE A 66 1.44 -0.86 8.07
CA PHE A 66 0.37 0.02 7.67
C PHE A 66 0.22 1.21 8.64
N GLU A 67 0.23 0.98 9.95
CA GLU A 67 0.17 2.03 10.98
C GLU A 67 1.31 3.04 10.83
N ALA A 68 2.56 2.55 10.66
CA ALA A 68 3.74 3.39 10.46
C ALA A 68 3.60 4.26 9.19
N TRP A 69 3.05 3.70 8.12
CA TRP A 69 2.79 4.47 6.90
C TRP A 69 1.72 5.53 7.03
N VAL A 70 0.66 5.28 7.81
CA VAL A 70 -0.31 6.33 8.11
C VAL A 70 0.36 7.47 8.90
N ASP A 71 1.26 7.13 9.83
CA ASP A 71 2.02 8.11 10.62
C ASP A 71 3.01 8.92 9.76
N ASP A 72 3.73 8.27 8.84
CA ASP A 72 4.63 8.94 7.90
C ASP A 72 3.85 9.92 6.99
N ASP A 73 2.67 9.54 6.52
CA ASP A 73 1.79 10.42 5.74
C ASP A 73 1.31 11.63 6.56
N ALA A 74 1.17 11.50 7.88
CA ALA A 74 0.76 12.58 8.77
C ALA A 74 1.74 13.77 8.73
N THR A 75 3.03 13.50 8.50
CA THR A 75 4.05 14.57 8.35
C THR A 75 3.78 15.49 7.15
N ASN A 76 3.08 14.98 6.13
CA ASN A 76 2.73 15.70 4.92
C ASN A 76 1.31 16.30 4.95
N GLU A 77 0.51 16.01 5.98
CA GLU A 77 -0.88 16.50 6.08
C GLU A 77 -0.99 18.02 6.16
N ALA A 78 -0.05 18.68 6.84
CA ALA A 78 0.00 20.14 6.90
C ALA A 78 0.14 20.79 5.51
N LEU A 79 0.63 20.06 4.51
CA LEU A 79 0.75 20.53 3.13
C LEU A 79 -0.55 20.36 2.34
N ALA A 80 -1.49 19.52 2.79
CA ALA A 80 -2.72 19.23 2.05
C ALA A 80 -3.59 20.48 1.80
N PRO A 81 -3.85 21.37 2.78
CA PRO A 81 -4.59 22.63 2.53
C PRO A 81 -3.87 23.53 1.54
N ARG A 82 -2.54 23.60 1.62
CA ARG A 82 -1.71 24.38 0.68
C ARG A 82 -1.80 23.80 -0.74
N TRP A 83 -1.82 22.48 -0.87
CA TRP A 83 -1.96 21.79 -2.16
C TRP A 83 -3.35 21.98 -2.76
N LEU A 84 -4.41 21.87 -1.96
CA LEU A 84 -5.77 22.18 -2.39
C LEU A 84 -5.89 23.64 -2.86
N MET A 85 -5.28 24.57 -2.13
CA MET A 85 -5.25 25.97 -2.51
C MET A 85 -4.49 26.20 -3.81
N LEU A 86 -3.33 25.56 -4.01
CA LEU A 86 -2.59 25.62 -5.27
C LEU A 86 -3.34 24.97 -6.43
N LYS A 87 -4.06 23.88 -6.20
CA LYS A 87 -4.89 23.24 -7.23
C LYS A 87 -6.03 24.17 -7.68
N ALA A 88 -6.69 24.82 -6.72
CA ALA A 88 -7.76 25.78 -7.00
C ALA A 88 -7.25 27.11 -7.58
N ARG A 89 -6.07 27.56 -7.14
CA ARG A 89 -5.45 28.84 -7.51
C ARG A 89 -3.94 28.64 -7.74
N PRO A 90 -3.53 28.09 -8.90
CA PRO A 90 -2.14 27.74 -9.15
C PRO A 90 -1.17 28.92 -9.09
N THR A 91 -1.68 30.13 -9.33
CA THR A 91 -0.89 31.36 -9.33
C THR A 91 -0.93 32.12 -8.00
N ALA A 92 -1.55 31.59 -6.95
CA ALA A 92 -1.80 32.29 -5.69
C ALA A 92 -0.54 32.87 -5.00
N PHE A 93 0.63 32.28 -5.26
CA PHE A 93 1.90 32.71 -4.67
C PHE A 93 2.87 33.34 -5.67
N PHE A 94 2.45 33.54 -6.93
CA PHE A 94 3.29 34.23 -7.90
C PHE A 94 3.19 35.74 -7.65
N PRO A 95 4.32 36.47 -7.62
CA PRO A 95 4.34 37.90 -7.33
C PRO A 95 3.54 38.73 -8.34
N TYR A 96 3.35 38.21 -9.55
CA TYR A 96 2.41 38.74 -10.53
C TYR A 96 1.11 37.95 -10.41
N GLN A 97 0.14 38.49 -9.69
CA GLN A 97 -1.23 38.00 -9.71
C GLN A 97 -1.79 38.15 -11.12
N VAL A 98 -1.62 37.13 -11.95
CA VAL A 98 -2.29 37.07 -13.24
C VAL A 98 -3.75 36.77 -13.01
N SER A 99 -4.59 37.69 -13.47
CA SER A 99 -6.06 37.59 -13.44
C SER A 99 -6.59 36.38 -14.20
N SER A 100 -5.78 35.77 -15.08
CA SER A 100 -6.10 34.55 -15.81
C SER A 100 -4.87 33.67 -16.03
N VAL A 101 -4.87 32.47 -15.42
CA VAL A 101 -3.84 31.44 -15.63
C VAL A 101 -3.79 30.98 -17.09
N PRO A 102 -4.93 30.71 -17.77
CA PRO A 102 -4.92 30.39 -19.20
C PRO A 102 -4.27 31.48 -20.05
N ALA A 103 -4.57 32.75 -19.79
CA ALA A 103 -3.97 33.87 -20.53
C ALA A 103 -2.46 34.01 -20.25
N TRP A 104 -2.03 33.81 -19.01
CA TRP A 104 -0.60 33.80 -18.63
C TRP A 104 0.19 32.70 -19.37
N ARG A 105 -0.41 31.52 -19.53
CA ARG A 105 0.16 30.36 -20.24
C ARG A 105 0.23 30.64 -21.75
N ALA A 106 -0.87 31.11 -22.33
CA ALA A 106 -0.94 31.46 -23.75
C ALA A 106 0.11 32.52 -24.14
N ALA A 107 0.30 33.55 -23.31
CA ALA A 107 1.31 34.60 -23.52
C ALA A 107 2.77 34.09 -23.52
N ARG A 108 3.01 32.85 -23.06
CA ARG A 108 4.33 32.19 -23.02
C ARG A 108 4.44 31.02 -24.00
N GLY A 109 3.48 30.87 -24.91
CA GLY A 109 3.44 29.75 -25.86
C GLY A 109 3.15 28.39 -25.21
N LEU A 110 2.60 28.39 -23.98
CA LEU A 110 2.19 27.17 -23.29
C LEU A 110 0.71 26.87 -23.57
N SER A 111 0.33 25.59 -23.59
CA SER A 111 -1.09 25.19 -23.74
C SER A 111 -1.94 25.83 -22.63
N PRO A 112 -2.99 26.61 -22.96
CA PRO A 112 -3.82 27.33 -21.99
C PRO A 112 -4.66 26.39 -21.11
N ASP A 113 -4.96 25.18 -21.61
CA ASP A 113 -5.89 24.23 -20.98
C ASP A 113 -5.19 23.16 -20.13
N ALA A 114 -3.86 23.17 -20.09
CA ALA A 114 -3.12 22.20 -19.29
C ALA A 114 -3.35 22.45 -17.79
N ALA A 115 -4.00 21.50 -17.13
CA ALA A 115 -4.14 21.48 -15.69
C ALA A 115 -2.80 21.13 -15.03
N PHE A 116 -2.51 21.74 -13.88
CA PHE A 116 -1.51 21.17 -12.97
C PHE A 116 -2.01 19.79 -12.56
N ALA A 117 -1.35 18.73 -13.03
CA ALA A 117 -1.64 17.39 -12.58
C ALA A 117 -1.48 17.35 -11.05
N PRO A 118 -2.36 16.67 -10.30
CA PRO A 118 -2.11 16.45 -8.89
C PRO A 118 -0.73 15.79 -8.76
N PHE A 119 0.15 16.41 -7.96
CA PHE A 119 1.44 15.83 -7.63
C PHE A 119 1.19 14.47 -6.97
N THR A 120 1.34 13.39 -7.73
CA THR A 120 1.43 12.01 -7.20
C THR A 120 2.83 11.81 -6.65
N GLY A 121 3.21 12.67 -5.70
CA GLY A 121 4.38 12.40 -4.88
C GLY A 121 4.15 11.13 -4.06
N PRO A 122 5.20 10.51 -3.53
CA PRO A 122 5.09 9.32 -2.70
C PRO A 122 4.18 9.48 -1.46
N GLY A 123 3.82 10.71 -1.08
CA GLY A 123 2.73 10.99 -0.14
C GLY A 123 1.37 10.99 -0.84
N ALA A 124 0.75 9.82 -0.98
CA ALA A 124 -0.57 9.61 -1.58
C ALA A 124 -1.75 10.10 -0.71
N ASN A 125 -1.56 11.15 0.08
CA ASN A 125 -2.52 11.64 1.07
C ASN A 125 -3.72 12.41 0.44
N MET A 126 -3.82 12.42 -0.89
CA MET A 126 -4.89 13.08 -1.67
C MET A 126 -5.80 12.09 -2.41
N SER A 127 -5.50 10.79 -2.35
CA SER A 127 -6.27 9.73 -3.02
C SER A 127 -7.42 9.19 -2.17
N TYR A 128 -7.48 9.56 -0.89
CA TYR A 128 -8.55 9.17 0.02
C TYR A 128 -9.68 10.17 -0.07
N LEU A 129 -10.86 9.67 -0.40
CA LEU A 129 -12.06 10.46 -0.59
C LEU A 129 -13.12 9.98 0.40
N LEU A 130 -13.78 10.92 1.07
CA LEU A 130 -15.01 10.66 1.80
C LEU A 130 -16.16 11.37 1.11
N ALA A 131 -17.27 10.67 0.93
CA ALA A 131 -18.50 11.22 0.38
C ALA A 131 -18.92 12.46 1.16
N ARG A 132 -19.37 13.49 0.43
CA ARG A 132 -19.99 14.64 1.06
C ARG A 132 -21.30 14.23 1.73
N PRO A 133 -21.67 14.82 2.89
CA PRO A 133 -22.92 14.52 3.55
C PRO A 133 -24.12 14.59 2.58
N GLY A 134 -24.87 13.49 2.44
CA GLY A 134 -26.04 13.41 1.57
C GLY A 134 -25.78 13.10 0.09
N ALA A 135 -24.53 12.84 -0.32
CA ALA A 135 -24.18 12.44 -1.69
C ALA A 135 -23.84 10.94 -1.79
N SER A 136 -23.97 10.35 -2.98
CA SER A 136 -23.42 9.01 -3.24
C SER A 136 -21.89 9.02 -3.16
N ALA A 137 -21.28 7.86 -2.96
CA ALA A 137 -19.88 7.70 -2.53
C ALA A 137 -18.77 8.26 -3.46
N ASP A 138 -19.09 8.89 -4.60
CA ASP A 138 -18.11 9.09 -5.69
C ASP A 138 -17.61 10.53 -5.97
N PRO A 139 -18.25 11.64 -5.58
CA PRO A 139 -17.61 12.96 -5.58
C PRO A 139 -17.32 13.42 -4.14
N GLY A 140 -16.48 12.64 -3.45
CA GLY A 140 -16.03 12.93 -2.10
C GLY A 140 -15.00 14.05 -2.00
N ASP A 141 -14.84 14.60 -0.80
CA ASP A 141 -13.76 15.53 -0.49
C ASP A 141 -12.49 14.74 -0.17
N SER A 142 -11.34 15.24 -0.65
CA SER A 142 -10.03 14.69 -0.25
C SER A 142 -9.84 14.85 1.24
N VAL A 143 -9.54 13.75 1.91
CA VAL A 143 -9.23 13.72 3.34
C VAL A 143 -7.89 13.07 3.59
N PRO A 144 -7.25 13.34 4.74
CA PRO A 144 -6.08 12.58 5.14
C PRO A 144 -6.38 11.09 5.34
N ARG A 145 -5.36 10.26 5.11
CA ARG A 145 -5.39 8.80 5.26
C ARG A 145 -5.87 8.38 6.64
N ALA A 146 -5.34 8.98 7.71
CA ALA A 146 -5.74 8.66 9.08
C ALA A 146 -7.25 8.85 9.27
N ARG A 147 -7.78 10.00 8.85
CA ARG A 147 -9.21 10.30 8.93
C ARG A 147 -10.07 9.32 8.12
N TYR A 148 -9.61 8.92 6.94
CA TYR A 148 -10.31 7.93 6.12
C TYR A 148 -10.43 6.58 6.85
N TYR A 149 -9.33 6.11 7.44
CA TYR A 149 -9.32 4.83 8.14
C TYR A 149 -10.05 4.88 9.48
N ASP A 150 -10.01 5.98 10.24
CA ASP A 150 -10.79 6.10 11.47
C ASP A 150 -12.29 5.93 11.22
N GLN A 151 -12.80 6.55 10.14
CA GLN A 151 -14.19 6.41 9.71
C GLN A 151 -14.50 4.97 9.28
N GLY A 152 -13.64 4.40 8.44
CA GLY A 152 -13.80 3.02 7.96
C GLY A 152 -13.70 1.97 9.07
N PHE A 153 -12.80 2.13 10.04
CA PHE A 153 -12.66 1.22 11.18
C PHE A 153 -13.84 1.30 12.14
N THR A 154 -14.42 2.48 12.33
CA THR A 154 -15.67 2.62 13.10
C THR A 154 -16.82 1.84 12.45
N LEU A 155 -16.95 1.95 11.13
CA LEU A 155 -17.96 1.21 10.35
C LEU A 155 -17.66 -0.30 10.32
N LEU A 156 -16.38 -0.69 10.23
CA LEU A 156 -15.95 -2.09 10.28
C LEU A 156 -16.26 -2.72 11.64
N GLN A 157 -15.98 -2.01 12.73
CA GLN A 157 -16.33 -2.48 14.07
C GLN A 157 -17.84 -2.68 14.19
N SER A 158 -18.64 -1.72 13.71
CA SER A 158 -20.11 -1.85 13.70
C SER A 158 -20.59 -3.06 12.89
N ALA A 159 -19.94 -3.35 11.76
CA ALA A 159 -20.20 -4.54 10.95
C ALA A 159 -19.87 -5.85 11.66
N ILE A 160 -18.77 -5.89 12.42
CA ILE A 160 -18.37 -7.05 13.22
C ILE A 160 -19.35 -7.24 14.38
N ASP A 161 -19.70 -6.17 15.08
CA ASP A 161 -20.61 -6.23 16.23
C ASP A 161 -22.01 -6.71 15.81
N GLN A 162 -22.50 -6.28 14.63
CA GLN A 162 -23.79 -6.74 14.10
C GLN A 162 -23.81 -8.24 13.77
N ALA A 163 -22.66 -8.87 13.48
CA ALA A 163 -22.62 -10.31 13.23
C ALA A 163 -23.06 -11.13 14.44
N GLY A 164 -23.12 -10.53 15.65
CA GLY A 164 -23.75 -11.12 16.83
C GLY A 164 -22.96 -12.30 17.44
N GLY A 165 -21.73 -12.52 16.99
CA GLY A 165 -20.85 -13.58 17.44
C GLY A 165 -19.50 -13.57 16.71
N PRO A 166 -18.56 -14.47 17.08
CA PRO A 166 -17.28 -14.57 16.39
C PRO A 166 -17.46 -14.91 14.92
N ILE A 167 -16.83 -14.13 14.04
CA ILE A 167 -16.81 -14.43 12.61
C ILE A 167 -15.91 -15.66 12.40
N THR A 168 -16.49 -16.73 11.89
CA THR A 168 -15.78 -18.00 11.61
C THR A 168 -15.32 -18.12 10.17
N ASP A 169 -16.02 -17.48 9.22
CA ASP A 169 -15.67 -17.44 7.81
C ASP A 169 -15.33 -16.01 7.37
N TRP A 170 -14.06 -15.66 7.55
CA TRP A 170 -13.55 -14.33 7.19
C TRP A 170 -13.53 -14.08 5.68
N ALA A 171 -13.44 -15.12 4.85
CA ALA A 171 -13.47 -14.97 3.40
C ALA A 171 -14.87 -14.60 2.91
N ALA A 172 -15.91 -15.26 3.43
CA ALA A 172 -17.30 -14.88 3.16
C ALA A 172 -17.61 -13.46 3.67
N PHE A 173 -17.13 -13.11 4.87
CA PHE A 173 -17.31 -11.77 5.42
C PHE A 173 -16.62 -10.68 4.58
N ALA A 174 -15.37 -10.92 4.13
CA ALA A 174 -14.66 -10.03 3.22
C ALA A 174 -15.41 -9.84 1.89
N ASN A 175 -15.97 -10.91 1.32
CA ASN A 175 -16.78 -10.85 0.12
C ASN A 175 -18.09 -10.06 0.32
N ALA A 176 -18.73 -10.18 1.49
CA ALA A 176 -19.90 -9.37 1.83
C ALA A 176 -19.56 -7.87 1.90
N LEU A 177 -18.41 -7.51 2.46
CA LEU A 177 -17.94 -6.12 2.47
C LEU A 177 -17.60 -5.63 1.05
N LEU A 178 -16.92 -6.44 0.23
CA LEU A 178 -16.59 -6.12 -1.17
C LEU A 178 -17.81 -5.96 -2.08
N SER A 179 -18.92 -6.60 -1.74
CA SER A 179 -20.19 -6.52 -2.47
C SER A 179 -21.17 -5.48 -1.91
N ASN A 180 -20.76 -4.69 -0.90
CA ASN A 180 -21.63 -3.75 -0.18
C ASN A 180 -22.87 -4.43 0.43
N ALA A 181 -22.76 -5.70 0.85
CA ALA A 181 -23.88 -6.50 1.35
C ALA A 181 -24.05 -6.46 2.88
N VAL A 182 -23.16 -5.77 3.61
CA VAL A 182 -23.19 -5.70 5.07
C VAL A 182 -24.14 -4.60 5.52
N ALA A 183 -25.25 -4.97 6.19
CA ALA A 183 -26.30 -4.03 6.59
C ALA A 183 -25.81 -2.93 7.56
N ALA A 184 -24.86 -3.23 8.44
CA ALA A 184 -24.25 -2.27 9.38
C ALA A 184 -23.42 -1.19 8.67
N TRP A 185 -23.11 -1.41 7.39
CA TRP A 185 -22.40 -0.47 6.55
C TRP A 185 -23.39 0.12 5.54
N PRO A 186 -24.19 1.12 5.93
CA PRO A 186 -25.28 1.59 5.09
C PRO A 186 -24.75 2.21 3.80
N ALA A 187 -25.55 2.15 2.74
CA ALA A 187 -25.23 2.79 1.45
C ALA A 187 -25.05 4.32 1.56
N THR A 188 -25.56 4.92 2.63
CA THR A 188 -25.42 6.35 2.98
C THR A 188 -24.14 6.66 3.78
N ALA A 189 -23.31 5.66 4.10
CA ALA A 189 -22.05 5.87 4.78
C ALA A 189 -21.12 6.76 3.95
N VAL A 190 -20.26 7.52 4.66
CA VAL A 190 -19.28 8.44 4.06
C VAL A 190 -18.23 7.72 3.17
N VAL A 191 -18.14 6.41 3.27
CA VAL A 191 -17.32 5.54 2.40
C VAL A 191 -18.09 4.24 2.25
N SER A 192 -18.11 3.64 1.05
CA SER A 192 -18.72 2.31 0.87
C SER A 192 -17.79 1.21 1.40
N SER A 193 -18.34 0.10 1.90
CA SER A 193 -17.53 -0.99 2.43
C SER A 193 -16.59 -1.57 1.36
N SER A 194 -17.05 -1.65 0.11
CA SER A 194 -16.24 -2.15 -0.99
C SER A 194 -15.07 -1.23 -1.35
N LEU A 195 -15.26 0.10 -1.32
CA LEU A 195 -14.18 1.05 -1.56
C LEU A 195 -13.16 1.00 -0.41
N PHE A 196 -13.64 0.95 0.83
CA PHE A 196 -12.80 0.80 2.01
C PHE A 196 -11.93 -0.46 1.94
N ILE A 197 -12.54 -1.62 1.66
CA ILE A 197 -11.79 -2.88 1.58
C ILE A 197 -10.80 -2.88 0.43
N LYS A 198 -11.18 -2.40 -0.77
CA LYS A 198 -10.23 -2.29 -1.89
C LYS A 198 -9.03 -1.41 -1.51
N ARG A 199 -9.28 -0.27 -0.86
CA ARG A 199 -8.20 0.65 -0.46
C ARG A 199 -7.30 0.04 0.60
N LEU A 200 -7.90 -0.58 1.63
CA LEU A 200 -7.18 -1.31 2.68
C LEU A 200 -6.31 -2.41 2.06
N THR A 201 -6.86 -3.23 1.16
CA THR A 201 -6.10 -4.28 0.48
C THR A 201 -4.95 -3.70 -0.34
N CYS A 202 -5.16 -2.60 -1.08
CA CYS A 202 -4.07 -1.95 -1.81
C CYS A 202 -2.97 -1.46 -0.86
N ASP A 203 -3.31 -0.75 0.21
CA ASP A 203 -2.31 -0.22 1.14
C ASP A 203 -1.56 -1.35 1.86
N LEU A 204 -2.24 -2.44 2.22
CA LEU A 204 -1.61 -3.63 2.78
C LEU A 204 -0.72 -4.37 1.77
N LEU A 205 -1.12 -4.46 0.50
CA LEU A 205 -0.27 -5.02 -0.55
C LEU A 205 0.99 -4.20 -0.74
N ILE A 206 0.88 -2.88 -0.76
CA ILE A 206 2.06 -2.03 -0.85
C ILE A 206 2.91 -2.26 0.41
N ALA A 207 2.33 -2.39 1.61
CA ALA A 207 3.07 -2.70 2.83
C ALA A 207 3.76 -4.09 2.80
N CYS A 208 3.13 -5.10 2.18
CA CYS A 208 3.73 -6.42 1.92
C CYS A 208 4.94 -6.34 0.98
N MET A 209 4.86 -5.47 -0.02
CA MET A 209 5.88 -5.30 -1.05
C MET A 209 6.96 -4.28 -0.64
N ASP A 210 6.71 -3.51 0.41
CA ASP A 210 7.64 -2.49 0.86
C ASP A 210 8.70 -3.08 1.78
N GLN A 211 9.93 -2.75 1.45
CA GLN A 211 11.12 -3.30 2.10
C GLN A 211 11.56 -2.45 3.28
N GLN A 212 10.83 -1.37 3.57
CA GLN A 212 11.14 -0.45 4.66
C GLN A 212 10.26 -0.66 5.89
N ASN A 213 9.55 -1.79 5.99
CA ASN A 213 8.70 -2.09 7.13
C ASN A 213 9.50 -2.05 8.46
N PRO A 214 9.38 -0.99 9.27
CA PRO A 214 10.20 -0.81 10.46
C PRO A 214 9.86 -1.83 11.55
N ALA A 215 8.64 -2.39 11.52
CA ALA A 215 8.21 -3.42 12.46
C ALA A 215 8.96 -4.75 12.27
N LEU A 216 9.63 -4.95 11.14
CA LEU A 216 10.46 -6.11 10.86
C LEU A 216 11.97 -5.86 11.07
N ALA A 217 12.38 -4.66 11.49
CA ALA A 217 13.79 -4.29 11.64
C ALA A 217 14.57 -5.16 12.64
N GLY A 218 13.88 -5.80 13.60
CA GLY A 218 14.47 -6.75 14.54
C GLY A 218 14.51 -8.21 14.07
N ARG A 219 14.00 -8.52 12.87
CA ARG A 219 14.03 -9.86 12.27
C ARG A 219 15.17 -10.00 11.26
N ASP A 220 15.38 -11.22 10.77
CA ASP A 220 16.26 -11.45 9.62
C ASP A 220 15.82 -10.56 8.43
N PRO A 221 16.75 -9.79 7.80
CA PRO A 221 16.45 -8.92 6.66
C PRO A 221 15.78 -9.62 5.47
N ILE A 222 15.81 -10.96 5.40
CA ILE A 222 15.08 -11.72 4.40
C ILE A 222 13.54 -11.57 4.51
N TRP A 223 13.02 -11.31 5.72
CA TRP A 223 11.57 -11.12 5.94
C TRP A 223 11.02 -9.89 5.21
N LEU A 224 11.81 -8.82 5.08
CA LEU A 224 11.45 -7.61 4.32
C LEU A 224 11.25 -7.89 2.82
N ARG A 225 11.75 -9.03 2.34
CA ARG A 225 11.69 -9.42 0.93
C ARG A 225 10.87 -10.68 0.72
N ALA A 226 10.23 -11.22 1.75
CA ALA A 226 9.63 -12.54 1.70
C ALA A 226 8.57 -12.66 0.60
N VAL A 227 7.63 -11.71 0.55
CA VAL A 227 6.58 -11.69 -0.48
C VAL A 227 7.16 -11.46 -1.88
N LEU A 228 8.23 -10.67 -1.99
CA LEU A 228 8.89 -10.37 -3.26
C LEU A 228 9.72 -11.53 -3.81
N ILE A 229 10.47 -12.22 -2.94
CA ILE A 229 11.16 -13.48 -3.24
C ILE A 229 10.16 -14.47 -3.81
N GLU A 230 9.01 -14.56 -3.16
CA GLU A 230 7.93 -15.41 -3.60
C GLU A 230 7.38 -14.92 -4.95
N ALA A 231 7.13 -13.63 -5.14
CA ALA A 231 6.70 -13.11 -6.43
C ALA A 231 7.73 -13.29 -7.58
N GLY A 232 8.93 -13.80 -7.31
CA GLY A 232 10.03 -13.89 -8.28
C GLY A 232 10.77 -12.56 -8.47
N GLU A 233 10.41 -11.55 -7.68
CA GLU A 233 10.88 -10.17 -7.74
C GLU A 233 11.82 -9.87 -6.57
N ASN A 234 12.82 -10.73 -6.33
CA ASN A 234 13.75 -10.65 -5.20
C ASN A 234 14.69 -9.41 -5.20
N ARG A 235 14.29 -8.30 -5.80
CA ARG A 235 15.12 -7.10 -5.98
C ARG A 235 14.76 -6.04 -4.95
N HIS A 236 15.78 -5.36 -4.44
CA HIS A 236 15.63 -4.29 -3.48
C HIS A 236 15.27 -2.95 -4.17
N ARG A 237 14.36 -2.14 -3.60
CA ARG A 237 14.15 -0.75 -3.99
C ARG A 237 15.37 0.05 -3.51
N GLY A 238 16.31 0.29 -4.42
CA GLY A 238 17.65 0.83 -4.12
C GLY A 238 18.81 -0.06 -4.57
N ASN A 239 18.54 -1.23 -5.15
CA ASN A 239 19.54 -1.89 -5.98
C ASN A 239 19.75 -1.01 -7.23
N GLU A 240 20.88 -0.32 -7.28
CA GLU A 240 21.30 0.48 -8.42
C GLU A 240 21.43 -0.41 -9.66
N TYR A 241 20.66 -0.12 -10.70
CA TYR A 241 21.05 -0.47 -12.07
C TYR A 241 22.09 0.53 -12.57
N GLY A 242 23.20 0.63 -11.83
CA GLY A 242 24.36 1.36 -12.25
C GLY A 242 25.15 0.54 -13.27
N PRO A 243 25.79 1.17 -14.25
CA PRO A 243 26.72 0.50 -15.16
C PRO A 243 27.78 -0.37 -14.45
N ALA A 244 28.12 -0.05 -13.20
CA ALA A 244 29.04 -0.80 -12.36
C ALA A 244 28.54 -2.20 -12.01
N GLN A 245 27.28 -2.36 -11.59
CA GLN A 245 26.72 -3.66 -11.24
C GLN A 245 26.38 -4.50 -12.48
N THR A 246 26.01 -3.86 -13.59
CA THR A 246 25.93 -4.52 -14.90
C THR A 246 27.29 -5.05 -15.32
N ALA A 247 28.38 -4.32 -15.09
CA ALA A 247 29.73 -4.79 -15.39
C ALA A 247 30.11 -6.02 -14.54
N VAL A 248 29.79 -6.04 -13.25
CA VAL A 248 30.05 -7.21 -12.38
C VAL A 248 29.22 -8.43 -12.83
N ALA A 249 27.94 -8.23 -13.17
CA ALA A 249 27.10 -9.31 -13.68
C ALA A 249 27.57 -9.84 -15.04
N VAL A 250 28.02 -8.96 -15.95
CA VAL A 250 28.60 -9.34 -17.24
C VAL A 250 29.89 -10.11 -17.06
N VAL A 251 30.77 -9.69 -16.15
CA VAL A 251 32.01 -10.43 -15.82
C VAL A 251 31.67 -11.82 -15.27
N GLY A 252 30.73 -11.93 -14.33
CA GLY A 252 30.31 -13.24 -13.82
C GLY A 252 29.72 -14.17 -14.88
N VAL A 253 28.96 -13.64 -15.83
CA VAL A 253 28.44 -14.41 -16.98
C VAL A 253 29.57 -14.83 -17.92
N LEU A 254 30.52 -13.94 -18.22
CA LEU A 254 31.66 -14.25 -19.09
C LEU A 254 32.60 -15.30 -18.47
N ASP A 255 32.87 -15.23 -17.17
CA ASP A 255 33.67 -16.22 -16.45
C ASP A 255 32.97 -17.59 -16.43
N THR A 256 31.64 -17.60 -16.26
CA THR A 256 30.84 -18.83 -16.33
C THR A 256 30.91 -19.43 -17.73
N LEU A 257 30.77 -18.62 -18.78
CA LEU A 257 30.86 -19.09 -20.18
C LEU A 257 32.27 -19.58 -20.53
N ALA A 258 33.32 -18.96 -20.00
CA ALA A 258 34.71 -19.37 -20.20
C ALA A 258 35.04 -20.69 -19.47
N SER A 259 34.31 -21.00 -18.40
CA SER A 259 34.48 -22.25 -17.63
C SER A 259 33.73 -23.45 -18.21
N LEU A 260 32.87 -23.25 -19.22
CA LEU A 260 32.18 -24.35 -19.90
C LEU A 260 33.15 -25.08 -20.85
N PRO A 261 33.08 -26.42 -20.95
CA PRO A 261 33.93 -27.17 -21.87
C PRO A 261 33.64 -26.72 -23.30
N GLN A 262 34.69 -26.34 -24.04
CA GLN A 262 34.53 -26.03 -25.45
C GLN A 262 34.24 -27.31 -26.23
N ALA A 263 33.18 -27.26 -27.04
CA ALA A 263 32.78 -28.33 -27.95
C ALA A 263 33.72 -28.45 -29.15
#